data_AF-A0A528G1N3-F1
#
_entry.id   AF-A0A528G1N3-F1
#
_cell.length_a   1.000
_cell.length_b   1.000
_cell.length_c   1.000
_cell.angle_alpha   90.00
_cell.angle_beta   90.00
_cell.angle_gamma   90.00
#
_symmetry.space_group_name_H-M   'P 1'
#
loop_
_entity.id
_entity.type
_entity.pdbx_description
1 polymer ?
#
loop_
_entity_poly.entity_id
_entity_poly.type
_entity_poly.pdbx_seq_one_letter_code
_entity_poly.pdbx_strand_id
1 'polypeptide(L)'
;PNHPFWPLVVYRSAVRLPEEFDPAAVLEELFEANGWGDSWRNGIYDYVHYHSRIHEVLGVAAGTAKVRFGGKKGRTLSLKAGDVAVLPAGTGHQCL
;
A
#
# COMPACT_ATOMS: atom_id res chain seq x y z
N PRO A 1 -14.42 -9.41 1.95
CA PRO A 1 -13.25 -8.59 1.58
C PRO A 1 -12.13 -8.82 2.59
N ASN A 2 -11.30 -9.84 2.34
CA ASN A 2 -10.00 -10.16 2.92
C ASN A 2 -9.58 -11.51 2.33
N HIS A 3 -8.28 -11.75 2.22
CA HIS A 3 -7.79 -13.08 1.83
C HIS A 3 -8.10 -14.09 2.94
N PRO A 4 -8.54 -15.33 2.63
CA PRO A 4 -8.94 -16.31 3.64
C PRO A 4 -7.79 -16.83 4.52
N PHE A 5 -6.54 -16.75 4.03
CA PHE A 5 -5.39 -17.39 4.69
C PHE A 5 -4.23 -16.45 5.01
N TRP A 6 -4.15 -15.28 4.36
CA TRP A 6 -2.98 -14.41 4.45
C TRP A 6 -3.36 -13.06 5.05
N PRO A 7 -2.60 -12.58 6.03
CA PRO A 7 -2.88 -11.29 6.64
C PRO A 7 -2.44 -10.14 5.73
N LEU A 8 -3.15 -9.02 5.83
CA LEU A 8 -2.58 -7.72 5.45
C LEU A 8 -1.45 -7.38 6.44
N VAL A 9 -0.31 -6.94 5.91
CA VAL A 9 0.84 -6.51 6.70
C VAL A 9 1.11 -5.04 6.43
N VAL A 10 1.37 -4.26 7.48
CA VAL A 10 1.78 -2.85 7.38
C VAL A 10 3.13 -2.69 8.06
N TYR A 11 4.14 -2.29 7.29
CA TYR A 11 5.46 -1.95 7.77
C TYR A 11 5.52 -0.43 7.99
N ARG A 12 5.77 -0.02 9.24
CA ARG A 12 5.76 1.39 9.65
C ARG A 12 7.14 2.02 9.50
N SER A 13 7.20 3.15 8.79
CA SER A 13 8.44 3.88 8.49
C SER A 13 9.58 2.97 8.01
N ALA A 14 9.26 1.96 7.19
CA ALA A 14 10.21 0.92 6.81
C ALA A 14 11.21 1.40 5.77
N VAL A 15 10.81 2.41 4.99
CA VAL A 15 11.62 2.95 3.91
C VAL A 15 12.06 4.36 4.28
N ARG A 16 13.38 4.61 4.24
CA ARG A 16 13.92 5.96 4.33
C ARG A 16 13.80 6.60 2.95
N LEU A 17 13.34 7.85 2.93
CA LEU A 17 13.13 8.63 1.71
C LEU A 17 14.01 9.88 1.82
N PRO A 18 15.29 9.80 1.38
CA PRO A 18 16.22 10.92 1.42
C PRO A 18 15.72 12.05 0.51
N GLU A 19 15.96 13.31 0.90
CA GLU A 19 15.48 14.48 0.15
C GLU A 19 16.16 14.65 -1.20
N GLU A 20 17.37 14.08 -1.37
CA GLU A 20 18.12 14.13 -2.64
C GLU A 20 17.54 13.23 -3.75
N PHE A 21 16.64 12.30 -3.41
CA PHE A 21 16.06 11.35 -4.36
C PHE A 21 14.56 11.56 -4.51
N ASP A 22 14.02 11.18 -5.67
CA ASP A 22 12.58 11.03 -5.84
C ASP A 22 12.07 9.90 -4.94
N PRO A 23 11.21 10.20 -3.95
CA PRO A 23 10.74 9.20 -2.99
C PRO A 23 9.97 8.04 -3.65
N ALA A 24 9.27 8.30 -4.76
CA ALA A 24 8.56 7.26 -5.49
C ALA A 24 9.55 6.32 -6.19
N ALA A 25 10.63 6.86 -6.79
CA ALA A 25 11.66 6.04 -7.42
C ALA A 25 12.37 5.12 -6.41
N VAL A 26 12.62 5.58 -5.18
CA VAL A 26 13.20 4.76 -4.11
C VAL A 26 12.31 3.56 -3.78
N LEU A 27 10.99 3.77 -3.72
CA LEU A 27 10.03 2.69 -3.47
C LEU A 27 9.93 1.73 -4.66
N GLU A 28 9.91 2.25 -5.89
CA GLU A 28 9.89 1.45 -7.11
C GLU A 28 11.11 0.53 -7.20
N GLU A 29 12.31 1.05 -6.95
CA GLU A 29 13.55 0.26 -6.93
C GLU A 29 13.51 -0.81 -5.83
N LEU A 30 13.04 -0.45 -4.63
CA LEU A 30 12.87 -1.41 -3.52
C LEU A 30 11.90 -2.53 -3.89
N PHE A 31 10.76 -2.19 -4.50
CA PHE A 31 9.74 -3.14 -4.91
C PHE A 31 10.27 -4.07 -6.00
N GLU A 32 10.86 -3.52 -7.06
CA GLU A 32 11.47 -4.29 -8.15
C GLU A 32 12.54 -5.27 -7.62
N ALA A 33 13.43 -4.80 -6.75
CA ALA A 33 14.47 -5.63 -6.13
C ALA A 33 13.91 -6.79 -5.27
N ASN A 34 12.65 -6.70 -4.83
CA ASN A 34 11.93 -7.74 -4.08
C ASN A 34 10.90 -8.50 -4.93
N GLY A 35 10.95 -8.36 -6.26
CA GLY A 35 10.06 -9.08 -7.20
C GLY A 35 8.67 -8.48 -7.34
N TRP A 36 8.44 -7.26 -6.86
CA TRP A 36 7.22 -6.49 -7.09
C TRP A 36 7.41 -5.52 -8.27
N GLY A 37 7.13 -6.01 -9.48
CA GLY A 37 7.21 -5.22 -10.70
C GLY A 37 5.92 -4.46 -11.05
N ASP A 38 5.86 -3.93 -12.27
CA ASP A 38 4.72 -3.18 -12.82
C ASP A 38 4.27 -2.00 -11.94
N SER A 39 5.25 -1.33 -11.34
CA SER A 39 5.00 -0.18 -10.47
C SER A 39 4.39 0.99 -11.23
N TRP A 40 3.50 1.71 -10.54
CA TRP A 40 2.87 2.94 -11.01
C TRP A 40 2.62 3.88 -9.83
N ARG A 41 2.45 5.17 -10.11
CA ARG A 41 2.33 6.22 -9.09
C ARG A 41 0.96 6.87 -9.13
N ASN A 42 0.21 6.83 -8.02
CA ASN A 42 -1.05 7.59 -7.86
C ASN A 42 -1.50 7.59 -6.38
N GLY A 43 -2.64 8.22 -6.10
CA GLY A 43 -3.36 8.09 -4.84
C GLY A 43 -4.23 6.84 -4.77
N ILE A 44 -4.76 6.57 -3.56
CA ILE A 44 -5.68 5.46 -3.29
C ILE A 44 -7.12 5.94 -3.53
N TYR A 45 -7.94 5.16 -4.25
CA TYR A 45 -9.34 5.51 -4.50
C TYR A 45 -10.14 5.67 -3.21
N ASP A 46 -11.09 6.60 -3.20
CA ASP A 46 -11.98 6.93 -2.09
C ASP A 46 -13.24 6.03 -1.99
N TYR A 47 -13.43 5.14 -2.96
CA TYR A 47 -14.45 4.10 -2.95
C TYR A 47 -13.87 2.71 -2.67
N VAL A 48 -14.70 1.82 -2.11
CA VAL A 48 -14.28 0.43 -1.82
C VAL A 48 -13.96 -0.28 -3.12
N HIS A 49 -12.72 -0.76 -3.24
CA HIS A 49 -12.27 -1.63 -4.31
C HIS A 49 -11.37 -2.74 -3.77
N TYR A 50 -11.08 -3.74 -4.60
CA TYR A 50 -10.16 -4.84 -4.29
C TYR A 50 -9.66 -5.50 -5.57
N HIS A 51 -8.50 -6.13 -5.49
CA HIS A 51 -7.97 -6.97 -6.56
C HIS A 51 -8.34 -8.43 -6.31
N SER A 52 -9.02 -9.07 -7.26
CA SER A 52 -9.56 -10.43 -7.05
C SER A 52 -8.49 -11.53 -7.12
N ARG A 53 -7.40 -11.31 -7.86
CA ARG A 53 -6.35 -12.31 -8.12
C ARG A 53 -4.92 -11.82 -7.89
N ILE A 54 -4.72 -10.52 -7.73
CA ILE A 54 -3.40 -9.89 -7.67
C ILE A 54 -3.13 -9.46 -6.23
N HIS A 55 -1.93 -9.75 -5.73
CA HIS A 55 -1.43 -9.15 -4.50
C HIS A 55 -0.89 -7.77 -4.81
N GLU A 56 -1.09 -6.85 -3.88
CA GLU A 56 -0.70 -5.46 -4.07
C GLU A 56 0.26 -5.05 -2.97
N VAL A 57 1.29 -4.31 -3.34
CA VAL A 57 2.15 -3.59 -2.42
C VAL A 57 1.96 -2.09 -2.63
N LEU A 58 1.66 -1.39 -1.56
CA LEU A 58 1.48 0.06 -1.54
C LEU A 58 2.64 0.69 -0.78
N GLY A 59 3.40 1.57 -1.42
CA GLY A 59 4.38 2.43 -0.78
C GLY A 59 3.88 3.86 -0.71
N VAL A 60 3.93 4.49 0.46
CA VAL A 60 3.59 5.92 0.57
C VAL A 60 4.85 6.74 0.29
N ALA A 61 4.92 7.32 -0.91
CA ALA A 61 6.06 8.15 -1.32
C ALA A 61 6.02 9.54 -0.67
N ALA A 62 4.83 10.12 -0.45
CA ALA A 62 4.67 11.46 0.08
C ALA A 62 3.34 11.63 0.83
N GLY A 63 3.31 12.62 1.73
CA GLY A 63 2.10 13.00 2.47
C GLY A 63 1.61 11.94 3.45
N THR A 64 0.29 11.95 3.68
CA THR A 64 -0.41 11.03 4.59
C THR A 64 -1.75 10.62 4.00
N ALA A 65 -2.21 9.42 4.29
CA ALA A 65 -3.52 8.92 3.89
C ALA A 65 -4.21 8.20 5.04
N LYS A 66 -5.54 8.28 5.11
CA LYS A 66 -6.34 7.48 6.04
C LYS A 66 -7.03 6.38 5.23
N VAL A 67 -6.62 5.14 5.42
CA VAL A 67 -7.05 4.03 4.57
C VAL A 67 -7.81 3.01 5.41
N ARG A 68 -9.00 2.62 4.96
CA ARG A 68 -9.74 1.50 5.57
C ARG A 68 -9.45 0.21 4.80
N PHE A 69 -8.89 -0.78 5.49
CA PHE A 69 -8.58 -2.11 4.95
C PHE A 69 -9.54 -3.18 5.48
N GLY A 70 -9.99 -4.09 4.62
CA GLY A 70 -10.99 -5.13 4.92
C GLY A 70 -12.43 -4.75 4.58
N GLY A 71 -12.64 -3.76 3.70
CA GLY A 71 -13.97 -3.30 3.27
C GLY A 71 -14.78 -2.59 4.36
N LYS A 72 -16.12 -2.62 4.28
CA LYS A 72 -17.02 -1.83 5.16
C LYS A 72 -16.83 -2.08 6.66
N LYS A 73 -16.49 -3.31 7.06
CA LYS A 73 -16.22 -3.70 8.46
C LYS A 73 -14.71 -3.77 8.78
N GLY A 74 -13.91 -3.19 7.91
CA GLY A 74 -12.46 -3.18 7.98
C GLY A 74 -11.90 -2.26 9.08
N ARG A 75 -10.57 -2.25 9.20
CA ARG A 75 -9.83 -1.38 10.11
C ARG A 75 -9.31 -0.16 9.37
N THR A 76 -9.44 1.00 9.99
CA THR A 76 -8.88 2.24 9.46
C THR A 76 -7.49 2.49 10.04
N LEU A 77 -6.52 2.72 9.16
CA LEU A 77 -5.14 3.00 9.50
C LEU A 77 -4.73 4.32 8.84
N SER A 78 -4.07 5.19 9.59
CA SER A 78 -3.33 6.31 8.99
C SER A 78 -2.00 5.78 8.46
N LEU A 79 -1.66 6.09 7.22
CA LEU A 79 -0.37 5.84 6.58
C LEU A 79 0.35 7.16 6.33
N LYS A 80 1.67 7.13 6.32
CA LYS A 80 2.51 8.30 6.02
C LYS A 80 3.69 7.91 5.14
N ALA A 81 4.37 8.91 4.57
CA ALA A 81 5.58 8.70 3.80
C ALA A 81 6.55 7.71 4.47
N GLY A 82 7.02 6.72 3.71
CA GLY A 82 7.90 5.65 4.16
C GLY A 82 7.20 4.41 4.75
N ASP A 83 5.88 4.45 4.94
CA ASP A 83 5.09 3.26 5.26
C ASP A 83 4.88 2.38 4.00
N VAL A 84 4.85 1.06 4.20
CA VAL A 84 4.52 0.08 3.16
C VAL A 84 3.38 -0.82 3.65
N ALA A 85 2.39 -1.07 2.82
CA ALA A 85 1.30 -2.01 3.08
C ALA A 85 1.30 -3.13 2.02
N VAL A 86 1.29 -4.38 2.46
CA VAL A 86 1.16 -5.56 1.59
C VAL A 86 -0.25 -6.12 1.75
N LEU A 87 -0.98 -6.14 0.64
CA LEU A 87 -2.38 -6.50 0.52
C LEU A 87 -2.49 -7.82 -0.25
N PRO A 88 -2.79 -8.94 0.44
CA PRO A 88 -3.19 -10.17 -0.24
C PRO A 88 -4.44 -9.96 -1.10
N ALA A 89 -4.58 -10.76 -2.16
CA ALA A 89 -5.71 -10.68 -3.08
C ALA A 89 -7.05 -10.80 -2.32
N GLY A 90 -8.04 -9.99 -2.69
CA GLY A 90 -9.33 -9.90 -2.01
C GLY A 90 -9.37 -8.91 -0.84
N THR A 91 -8.26 -8.26 -0.49
CA THR A 91 -8.22 -7.21 0.54
C THR A 91 -8.92 -5.95 0.02
N GLY A 92 -10.16 -5.75 0.47
CA GLY A 92 -10.93 -4.56 0.10
C GLY A 92 -10.42 -3.33 0.82
N HIS A 93 -10.21 -2.22 0.12
CA HIS A 93 -9.71 -1.00 0.73
C HIS A 93 -10.24 0.27 0.05
N GLN A 94 -10.11 1.40 0.75
CA GLN A 94 -10.42 2.74 0.26
C GLN A 94 -9.69 3.80 1.09
N CYS A 95 -9.40 4.94 0.49
CA CYS A 95 -9.04 6.17 1.18
C CYS A 95 -10.29 6.80 1.84
N LEU A 96 -10.08 7.58 2.90
CA LEU A 96 -11.09 8.27 3.73
C LEU A 96 -10.71 9.72 3.96
#